data_AF-A0A1S6IZ16-F1
#
_entry.id   AF-A0A1S6IZ16-F1
#
_cell.length_a   1.000
_cell.length_b   1.000
_cell.length_c   1.000
_cell.angle_alpha   90.00
_cell.angle_beta   90.00
_cell.angle_gamma   90.00
#
_symmetry.space_group_name_H-M   'P 1'
#
loop_
_entity.id
_entity.type
_entity.pdbx_description
1 polymer ?
#
loop_
_entity_poly.entity_id
_entity_poly.type
_entity_poly.pdbx_seq_one_letter_code
_entity_poly.pdbx_strand_id
1 'polypeptide(L)'
;MRLYAKFFLLVFCLLAVPSLVYADSPVTSTPFSEAYLDEPMVEQAKAEGHMTKEIADYLSNTDNPLALKAAVINALYNQTEWQEKNLAEIYAEFVYNKSIEELAPDTLKGEELYCLGYLILLDNYLTPSKALPYLEAAQKKMADSFTVSITLALARAQESLLNQGEDIWPITQEVLDDPTLNQDMKPEAVEIIRSYMSLYQDTAEQQSAEAQIQAREMRDIIDVITGKETTVNVYINGTKINYDVAPILDNKTNRTLVPFRKTFETLGAMVWYEDSTNSVYATKGQTLLRLPVGENKAYINGQLVILDVATRIKDKRTMVPLRFISQALGYQVTSLPEGELINVHIYDR
;
A
#
# COMPACT_ATOMS: atom_id res chain seq x y z
N MET A 1 -39.58 -7.44 40.24
CA MET A 1 -39.89 -6.25 39.44
C MET A 1 -38.72 -5.28 39.55
N ARG A 2 -38.27 -4.68 38.42
CA ARG A 2 -37.10 -3.79 38.21
C ARG A 2 -35.79 -4.53 37.91
N LEU A 3 -35.55 -4.99 36.66
CA LEU A 3 -35.25 -4.29 35.39
C LEU A 3 -33.80 -3.73 35.37
N TYR A 4 -32.83 -4.59 35.02
CA TYR A 4 -31.48 -4.15 34.62
C TYR A 4 -31.47 -3.90 33.12
N ALA A 5 -31.49 -2.63 32.75
CA ALA A 5 -31.33 -2.18 31.37
C ALA A 5 -29.91 -2.49 30.90
N LYS A 6 -29.78 -3.41 29.93
CA LYS A 6 -28.54 -3.61 29.17
C LYS A 6 -28.40 -2.42 28.23
N PHE A 7 -27.45 -1.53 28.53
CA PHE A 7 -27.04 -0.45 27.63
C PHE A 7 -26.21 -1.07 26.51
N PHE A 8 -26.82 -1.31 25.35
CA PHE A 8 -26.10 -1.68 24.13
C PHE A 8 -25.57 -0.37 23.53
N LEU A 9 -24.30 -0.05 23.82
CA LEU A 9 -23.62 1.09 23.19
C LEU A 9 -23.32 0.70 21.74
N LEU A 10 -24.20 1.07 20.83
CA LEU A 10 -24.02 0.87 19.40
C LEU A 10 -23.08 1.97 18.89
N VAL A 11 -21.78 1.67 18.83
CA VAL A 11 -20.76 2.56 18.27
C VAL A 11 -20.91 2.55 16.75
N PHE A 12 -21.61 3.55 16.22
CA PHE A 12 -21.63 3.82 14.78
C PHE A 12 -20.34 4.58 14.44
N CYS A 13 -19.26 3.85 14.16
CA CYS A 13 -18.11 4.44 13.48
C CYS A 13 -18.51 4.70 12.03
N LEU A 14 -18.93 5.93 11.74
CA LEU A 14 -18.95 6.45 10.38
C LEU A 14 -17.49 6.52 9.91
N LEU A 15 -17.04 5.44 9.29
CA LEU A 15 -15.80 5.44 8.51
C LEU A 15 -16.05 6.36 7.32
N ALA A 16 -15.52 7.58 7.39
CA ALA A 16 -15.31 8.38 6.20
C ALA A 16 -14.28 7.62 5.37
N VAL A 17 -14.76 6.89 4.35
CA VAL A 17 -13.90 6.37 3.29
C VAL A 17 -13.25 7.61 2.67
N PRO A 18 -11.92 7.78 2.72
CA PRO A 18 -11.29 8.82 1.94
C PRO A 18 -11.63 8.53 0.48
N SER A 19 -12.38 9.43 -0.14
CA SER A 19 -12.64 9.37 -1.58
C SER A 19 -11.28 9.41 -2.27
N LEU A 20 -10.88 8.31 -2.90
CA LEU A 20 -9.75 8.29 -3.80
C LEU A 20 -9.92 9.47 -4.76
N VAL A 21 -8.93 10.35 -4.81
CA VAL A 21 -8.78 11.27 -5.93
C VAL A 21 -8.44 10.37 -7.10
N TYR A 22 -9.44 10.06 -7.93
CA TYR A 22 -9.22 9.31 -9.17
C TYR A 22 -8.16 10.07 -9.95
N ALA A 23 -7.00 9.45 -10.17
CA ALA A 23 -6.10 9.92 -11.21
C ALA A 23 -6.86 9.90 -12.55
N ASP A 24 -6.64 10.92 -13.37
CA ASP A 24 -7.30 11.10 -14.67
C ASP A 24 -7.12 9.88 -15.59
N SER A 25 -7.77 9.83 -16.75
CA SER A 25 -7.67 8.66 -17.62
C SER A 25 -6.21 8.40 -18.08
N PRO A 26 -5.63 7.20 -17.89
CA PRO A 26 -4.28 6.86 -18.35
C PRO A 26 -4.07 6.99 -19.86
N VAL A 27 -5.13 6.85 -20.65
CA VAL A 27 -5.06 6.97 -22.10
C VAL A 27 -4.91 8.43 -22.54
N THR A 28 -5.52 9.35 -21.80
CA THR A 28 -5.63 10.77 -22.17
C THR A 28 -4.67 11.66 -21.40
N SER A 29 -4.04 11.13 -20.35
CA SER A 29 -3.13 11.85 -19.46
C SER A 29 -1.67 11.42 -19.64
N THR A 30 -1.38 10.67 -20.70
CA THR A 30 -0.04 10.27 -21.12
C THR A 30 0.32 10.98 -22.43
N PRO A 31 0.72 12.27 -22.41
CA PRO A 31 1.01 13.07 -23.60
C PRO A 31 2.39 12.72 -24.20
N PHE A 32 2.64 11.45 -24.50
CA PHE A 32 3.95 10.99 -24.97
C PHE A 32 4.36 11.58 -26.33
N SER A 33 3.41 12.18 -27.07
CA SER A 33 3.69 13.00 -28.26
C SER A 33 4.64 14.17 -27.99
N GLU A 34 4.77 14.61 -26.74
CA GLU A 34 5.70 15.68 -26.35
C GLU A 34 7.16 15.34 -26.67
N ALA A 35 7.53 14.06 -26.65
CA ALA A 35 8.86 13.58 -27.03
C ALA A 35 9.13 13.63 -28.55
N TYR A 36 8.13 13.98 -29.35
CA TYR A 36 8.18 13.98 -30.81
C TYR A 36 7.82 15.33 -31.42
N LEU A 37 7.80 16.42 -30.65
CA LEU A 37 7.48 17.75 -31.20
C LEU A 37 8.54 18.30 -32.16
N ASP A 38 9.70 17.63 -32.26
CA ASP A 38 10.71 17.85 -33.30
C ASP A 38 10.29 17.30 -34.68
N GLU A 39 9.25 16.46 -34.74
CA GLU A 39 8.73 15.86 -35.97
C GLU A 39 7.60 16.72 -36.55
N PRO A 40 7.74 17.22 -37.80
CA PRO A 40 6.80 18.20 -38.37
C PRO A 40 5.33 17.77 -38.34
N MET A 41 5.06 16.49 -38.61
CA MET A 41 3.69 15.97 -38.61
C MET A 41 3.08 15.90 -37.20
N VAL A 42 3.89 15.66 -36.17
CA VAL A 42 3.42 15.63 -34.77
C VAL A 42 3.12 17.05 -34.29
N GLU A 43 3.99 18.01 -34.63
CA GLU A 43 3.75 19.43 -34.35
C GLU A 43 2.49 19.92 -35.06
N GLN A 44 2.32 19.57 -36.34
CA GLN A 44 1.11 19.89 -37.11
C GLN A 44 -0.14 19.27 -36.48
N ALA A 45 -0.12 17.98 -36.13
CA ALA A 45 -1.26 17.32 -35.50
C ALA A 45 -1.67 17.98 -34.17
N LYS A 46 -0.69 18.40 -33.36
CA LYS A 46 -0.94 19.14 -32.12
C LYS A 46 -1.57 20.51 -32.37
N ALA A 47 -1.08 21.24 -33.37
CA ALA A 47 -1.57 22.56 -33.73
C ALA A 47 -3.00 22.50 -34.28
N GLU A 48 -3.27 21.52 -35.15
CA GLU A 48 -4.57 21.35 -35.81
C GLU A 48 -5.63 20.79 -34.86
N GLY A 49 -5.29 19.81 -34.02
CA GLY A 49 -6.22 19.19 -33.08
C GLY A 49 -7.42 18.47 -33.72
N HIS A 50 -7.41 18.25 -35.04
CA HIS A 50 -8.44 17.57 -35.81
C HIS A 50 -7.82 16.81 -37.00
N MET A 51 -8.55 15.84 -37.54
CA MET A 51 -8.08 14.99 -38.63
C MET A 51 -8.14 15.75 -39.96
N THR A 52 -6.98 16.03 -40.56
CA THR A 52 -6.87 16.57 -41.92
C THR A 52 -6.55 15.44 -42.91
N LYS A 53 -6.74 15.69 -44.22
CA LYS A 53 -6.37 14.71 -45.26
C LYS A 53 -4.88 14.39 -45.24
N GLU A 54 -4.03 15.38 -44.99
CA GLU A 54 -2.58 15.20 -44.90
C GLU A 54 -2.18 14.30 -43.71
N ILE A 55 -2.80 14.51 -42.55
CA ILE A 55 -2.59 13.67 -41.37
C ILE A 55 -3.07 12.22 -41.64
N ALA A 56 -4.23 12.06 -42.27
CA ALA A 56 -4.74 10.73 -42.63
C ALA A 56 -3.84 10.00 -43.64
N ASP A 57 -3.33 10.72 -44.64
CA ASP A 57 -2.37 10.19 -45.61
C ASP A 57 -1.04 9.81 -44.93
N TYR A 58 -0.58 10.59 -43.95
CA TYR A 58 0.59 10.26 -43.14
C TYR A 58 0.38 8.97 -42.32
N LEU A 59 -0.76 8.84 -41.64
CA LEU A 59 -1.08 7.67 -40.82
C LEU A 59 -1.21 6.38 -41.66
N SER A 60 -1.75 6.49 -42.88
CA SER A 60 -1.94 5.35 -43.79
C SER A 60 -0.69 4.97 -44.59
N ASN A 61 0.32 5.84 -44.67
CA ASN A 61 1.56 5.55 -45.37
C ASN A 61 2.42 4.53 -44.59
N THR A 62 2.72 3.39 -45.23
CA THR A 62 3.48 2.27 -44.64
C THR A 62 4.97 2.59 -44.42
N ASP A 63 5.49 3.63 -45.06
CA ASP A 63 6.89 4.04 -44.90
C ASP A 63 7.13 4.81 -43.58
N ASN A 64 6.05 5.31 -42.96
CA ASN A 64 6.14 6.06 -41.71
C ASN A 64 6.26 5.12 -40.49
N PRO A 65 7.23 5.35 -39.58
CA PRO A 65 7.38 4.57 -38.35
C PRO A 65 6.11 4.54 -37.49
N LEU A 66 5.79 3.37 -36.94
CA LEU A 66 4.58 3.19 -36.12
C LEU A 66 4.54 4.13 -34.91
N ALA A 67 5.67 4.32 -34.21
CA ALA A 67 5.73 5.21 -33.06
C ALA A 67 5.48 6.69 -33.42
N LEU A 68 5.83 7.13 -34.64
CA LEU A 68 5.46 8.46 -35.12
C LEU A 68 3.97 8.55 -35.42
N LYS A 69 3.36 7.50 -36.01
CA LYS A 69 1.90 7.42 -36.17
C LYS A 69 1.19 7.50 -34.82
N ALA A 70 1.70 6.79 -33.81
CA ALA A 70 1.20 6.84 -32.44
C ALA A 70 1.29 8.25 -31.85
N ALA A 71 2.44 8.92 -32.02
CA ALA A 71 2.66 10.28 -31.53
C ALA A 71 1.74 11.30 -32.22
N VAL A 72 1.54 11.18 -33.55
CA VAL A 72 0.57 11.99 -34.30
C VAL A 72 -0.84 11.81 -33.75
N ILE A 73 -1.27 10.57 -33.54
CA ILE A 73 -2.61 10.29 -32.97
C ILE A 73 -2.72 10.87 -31.55
N ASN A 74 -1.73 10.65 -30.69
CA ASN A 74 -1.72 11.22 -29.33
C ASN A 74 -1.78 12.76 -29.33
N ALA A 75 -1.04 13.41 -30.25
CA ALA A 75 -0.99 14.86 -30.38
C ALA A 75 -2.34 15.48 -30.76
N LEU A 76 -3.15 14.81 -31.59
CA LEU A 76 -4.49 15.26 -31.98
C LEU A 76 -5.43 15.49 -30.78
N TYR A 77 -5.19 14.78 -29.66
CA TYR A 77 -6.04 14.83 -28.46
C TYR A 77 -5.44 15.64 -27.31
N ASN A 78 -4.25 16.23 -27.47
CA ASN A 78 -3.56 17.01 -26.44
C ASN A 78 -4.09 18.47 -26.31
N GLN A 79 -5.39 18.72 -26.52
CA GLN A 79 -6.00 20.06 -26.41
C GLN A 79 -7.01 20.13 -25.27
N THR A 80 -7.06 21.29 -24.60
CA THR A 80 -7.76 21.55 -23.33
C THR A 80 -9.30 21.54 -23.41
N GLU A 81 -9.89 21.42 -24.59
CA GLU A 81 -11.34 21.32 -24.78
C GLU A 81 -11.70 19.92 -25.30
N TRP A 82 -12.15 19.06 -24.38
CA TRP A 82 -12.72 17.76 -24.71
C TRP A 82 -14.08 17.96 -25.38
N GLN A 83 -14.08 18.13 -26.69
CA GLN A 83 -15.24 17.96 -27.54
C GLN A 83 -15.17 16.58 -28.20
N GLU A 84 -16.33 15.98 -28.47
CA GLU A 84 -16.43 14.76 -29.27
C GLU A 84 -15.83 15.04 -30.66
N LYS A 85 -14.68 14.42 -30.98
CA LYS A 85 -13.90 14.75 -32.18
C LYS A 85 -14.23 13.85 -33.38
N ASN A 86 -14.63 12.61 -33.12
CA ASN A 86 -14.96 11.61 -34.15
C ASN A 86 -13.83 11.43 -35.21
N LEU A 87 -12.58 11.53 -34.79
CA LEU A 87 -11.43 11.51 -35.70
C LEU A 87 -11.22 10.14 -36.34
N ALA A 88 -11.63 9.07 -35.66
CA ALA A 88 -11.57 7.71 -36.21
C ALA A 88 -12.44 7.57 -37.46
N GLU A 89 -13.65 8.13 -37.43
CA GLU A 89 -14.59 8.07 -38.56
C GLU A 89 -14.09 8.92 -39.73
N ILE A 90 -13.61 10.14 -39.44
CA ILE A 90 -13.02 11.03 -40.46
C ILE A 90 -11.78 10.39 -41.09
N TYR A 91 -10.95 9.71 -40.31
CA TYR A 91 -9.81 8.95 -40.81
C TYR A 91 -10.26 7.83 -41.75
N ALA A 92 -11.29 7.07 -41.37
CA ALA A 92 -11.82 6.00 -42.20
C ALA A 92 -12.37 6.52 -43.54
N GLU A 93 -13.07 7.65 -43.53
CA GLU A 93 -13.53 8.32 -44.73
C GLU A 93 -12.37 8.77 -45.63
N PHE A 94 -11.33 9.41 -45.07
CA PHE A 94 -10.20 9.88 -45.86
C PHE A 94 -9.35 8.76 -46.46
N VAL A 95 -9.15 7.65 -45.75
CA VAL A 95 -8.24 6.57 -46.18
C VAL A 95 -8.97 5.50 -46.98
N TYR A 96 -10.17 5.11 -46.56
CA TYR A 96 -10.89 3.98 -47.14
C TYR A 96 -12.14 4.40 -47.91
N ASN A 97 -12.55 5.67 -47.84
CA ASN A 97 -13.80 6.17 -48.41
C ASN A 97 -15.00 5.33 -47.94
N LYS A 98 -15.00 5.02 -46.64
CA LYS A 98 -15.95 4.14 -45.95
C LYS A 98 -16.11 4.58 -44.49
N SER A 99 -17.27 4.31 -43.90
CA SER A 99 -17.43 4.38 -42.45
C SER A 99 -16.64 3.26 -41.76
N ILE A 100 -16.40 3.39 -40.45
CA ILE A 100 -15.75 2.32 -39.68
C ILE A 100 -16.57 1.02 -39.73
N GLU A 101 -17.89 1.13 -39.70
CA GLU A 101 -18.82 -0.01 -39.73
C GLU A 101 -18.76 -0.79 -41.07
N GLU A 102 -18.36 -0.14 -42.16
CA GLU A 102 -18.19 -0.74 -43.49
C GLU A 102 -16.82 -1.41 -43.68
N LEU A 103 -15.89 -1.24 -42.73
CA LEU A 103 -14.58 -1.88 -42.76
C LEU A 103 -14.68 -3.32 -42.30
N ALA A 104 -13.85 -4.19 -42.89
CA ALA A 104 -13.68 -5.57 -42.47
C ALA A 104 -12.34 -5.70 -41.74
N PRO A 105 -12.29 -5.67 -40.39
CA PRO A 105 -11.03 -5.59 -39.64
C PRO A 105 -10.02 -6.70 -39.99
N ASP A 106 -10.50 -7.91 -40.26
CA ASP A 106 -9.64 -9.05 -40.61
C ASP A 106 -8.79 -8.81 -41.87
N THR A 107 -9.27 -7.95 -42.77
CA THR A 107 -8.60 -7.61 -44.04
C THR A 107 -7.50 -6.55 -43.88
N LEU A 108 -7.51 -5.79 -42.78
CA LEU A 108 -6.56 -4.72 -42.53
C LEU A 108 -5.21 -5.27 -42.03
N LYS A 109 -4.13 -4.56 -42.34
CA LYS A 109 -2.78 -4.80 -41.82
C LYS A 109 -2.68 -4.44 -40.34
N GLY A 110 -1.63 -4.90 -39.67
CA GLY A 110 -1.40 -4.63 -38.24
C GLY A 110 -1.35 -3.14 -37.91
N GLU A 111 -0.62 -2.35 -38.72
CA GLU A 111 -0.51 -0.90 -38.54
C GLU A 111 -1.83 -0.15 -38.82
N GLU A 112 -2.63 -0.62 -39.78
CA GLU A 112 -3.93 -0.05 -40.12
C GLU A 112 -4.92 -0.29 -38.98
N LEU A 113 -4.93 -1.51 -38.42
CA LEU A 113 -5.69 -1.85 -37.22
C LEU A 113 -5.24 -1.05 -36.01
N TYR A 114 -3.93 -0.84 -35.85
CA TYR A 114 -3.38 -0.05 -34.76
C TYR A 114 -3.86 1.40 -34.82
N CYS A 115 -3.67 2.08 -35.95
CA CYS A 115 -4.07 3.48 -36.10
C CYS A 115 -5.57 3.66 -35.89
N LEU A 116 -6.39 2.78 -36.49
CA LEU A 116 -7.84 2.83 -36.32
C LEU A 116 -8.24 2.55 -34.87
N GLY A 117 -7.67 1.51 -34.25
CA GLY A 117 -7.94 1.17 -32.85
C GLY A 117 -7.55 2.28 -31.88
N TYR A 118 -6.41 2.94 -32.09
CA TYR A 118 -5.97 4.01 -31.20
C TYR A 118 -6.82 5.28 -31.35
N LEU A 119 -7.23 5.63 -32.57
CA LEU A 119 -8.19 6.72 -32.80
C LEU A 119 -9.55 6.42 -32.14
N ILE A 120 -10.09 5.20 -32.33
CA ILE A 120 -11.35 4.78 -31.67
C ILE A 120 -11.21 4.88 -30.15
N LEU A 121 -10.07 4.47 -29.59
CA LEU A 121 -9.80 4.53 -28.17
C LEU A 121 -9.85 5.96 -27.65
N LEU A 122 -9.21 6.91 -28.32
CA LEU A 122 -9.17 8.31 -27.88
C LEU A 122 -10.52 9.02 -28.09
N ASP A 123 -11.25 8.72 -29.17
CA ASP A 123 -12.63 9.20 -29.36
C ASP A 123 -13.59 8.65 -28.30
N ASN A 124 -13.32 7.46 -27.76
CA ASN A 124 -14.23 6.71 -26.89
C ASN A 124 -13.53 6.20 -25.62
N TYR A 125 -12.69 7.00 -24.97
CA TYR A 125 -11.85 6.52 -23.86
C TYR A 125 -12.65 6.10 -22.61
N LEU A 126 -13.93 6.51 -22.52
CA LEU A 126 -14.88 6.04 -21.50
C LEU A 126 -15.55 4.71 -21.88
N THR A 127 -15.33 4.20 -23.09
CA THR A 127 -15.74 2.86 -23.55
C THR A 127 -14.61 2.18 -24.35
N PRO A 128 -13.46 1.84 -23.72
CA PRO A 128 -12.32 1.23 -24.42
C PRO A 128 -12.65 -0.07 -25.16
N SER A 129 -13.71 -0.77 -24.73
CA SER A 129 -14.21 -2.00 -25.35
C SER A 129 -14.52 -1.87 -26.85
N LYS A 130 -14.80 -0.66 -27.36
CA LYS A 130 -14.95 -0.41 -28.81
C LYS A 130 -13.62 -0.52 -29.57
N ALA A 131 -12.50 -0.14 -28.93
CA ALA A 131 -11.17 -0.11 -29.53
C ALA A 131 -10.40 -1.42 -29.34
N LEU A 132 -10.65 -2.14 -28.24
CA LEU A 132 -9.91 -3.36 -27.88
C LEU A 132 -9.84 -4.40 -29.02
N PRO A 133 -10.93 -4.74 -29.75
CA PRO A 133 -10.84 -5.71 -30.84
C PRO A 133 -9.83 -5.34 -31.94
N TYR A 134 -9.69 -4.04 -32.22
CA TYR A 134 -8.73 -3.53 -33.21
C TYR A 134 -7.30 -3.59 -32.69
N LEU A 135 -7.07 -3.14 -31.45
CA LEU A 135 -5.76 -3.14 -30.82
C LEU A 135 -5.24 -4.56 -30.55
N GLU A 136 -6.11 -5.49 -30.17
CA GLU A 136 -5.75 -6.91 -30.00
C GLU A 136 -5.42 -7.58 -31.35
N ALA A 137 -6.19 -7.28 -32.40
CA ALA A 137 -5.89 -7.75 -33.74
C ALA A 137 -4.57 -7.16 -34.27
N ALA A 138 -4.27 -5.90 -33.96
CA ALA A 138 -2.98 -5.27 -34.26
C ALA A 138 -1.84 -5.97 -33.52
N GLN A 139 -1.98 -6.20 -32.21
CA GLN A 139 -0.97 -6.89 -31.39
C GLN A 139 -0.69 -8.29 -31.93
N LYS A 140 -1.72 -9.04 -32.32
CA LYS A 140 -1.56 -10.37 -32.91
C LYS A 140 -0.73 -10.35 -34.20
N LYS A 141 -0.83 -9.28 -35.00
CA LYS A 141 -0.08 -9.11 -36.25
C LYS A 141 1.30 -8.47 -36.04
N MET A 142 1.53 -7.82 -34.90
CA MET A 142 2.73 -7.05 -34.56
C MET A 142 3.17 -7.37 -33.13
N ALA A 143 3.39 -8.66 -32.85
CA ALA A 143 3.52 -9.17 -31.48
C ALA A 143 4.77 -8.67 -30.74
N ASP A 144 5.79 -8.23 -31.47
CA ASP A 144 7.03 -7.68 -30.92
C ASP A 144 7.01 -6.15 -30.80
N SER A 145 5.98 -5.44 -31.27
CA SER A 145 5.96 -3.98 -31.18
C SER A 145 5.66 -3.52 -29.76
N PHE A 146 6.59 -2.76 -29.18
CA PHE A 146 6.38 -2.07 -27.91
C PHE A 146 5.22 -1.07 -28.04
N THR A 147 5.20 -0.26 -29.10
CA THR A 147 4.17 0.76 -29.34
C THR A 147 2.75 0.17 -29.35
N VAL A 148 2.53 -0.96 -30.04
CA VAL A 148 1.22 -1.64 -30.04
C VAL A 148 0.89 -2.17 -28.65
N SER A 149 1.86 -2.83 -28.00
CA SER A 149 1.65 -3.47 -26.70
C SER A 149 1.33 -2.46 -25.60
N ILE A 150 2.03 -1.32 -25.54
CA ILE A 150 1.81 -0.31 -24.49
C ILE A 150 0.48 0.42 -24.71
N THR A 151 0.09 0.66 -25.96
CA THR A 151 -1.21 1.28 -26.28
C THR A 151 -2.36 0.36 -25.88
N LEU A 152 -2.25 -0.95 -26.14
CA LEU A 152 -3.24 -1.94 -25.70
C LEU A 152 -3.28 -2.05 -24.17
N ALA A 153 -2.13 -2.02 -23.50
CA ALA A 153 -2.06 -2.03 -22.04
C ALA A 153 -2.74 -0.80 -21.42
N LEU A 154 -2.52 0.40 -21.98
CA LEU A 154 -3.22 1.61 -21.55
C LEU A 154 -4.74 1.51 -21.76
N ALA A 155 -5.19 0.94 -22.87
CA ALA A 155 -6.61 0.69 -23.12
C ALA A 155 -7.23 -0.26 -22.08
N ARG A 156 -6.52 -1.34 -21.73
CA ARG A 156 -6.94 -2.30 -20.70
C ARG A 156 -6.92 -1.70 -19.30
N ALA A 157 -5.90 -0.89 -18.99
CA ALA A 157 -5.82 -0.15 -17.73
C ALA A 157 -7.00 0.82 -17.59
N GLN A 158 -7.36 1.53 -18.66
CA GLN A 158 -8.54 2.40 -18.69
C GLN A 158 -9.84 1.62 -18.51
N GLU A 159 -10.00 0.46 -19.16
CA GLU A 159 -11.18 -0.39 -18.98
C GLU A 159 -11.29 -0.91 -17.54
N SER A 160 -10.17 -1.34 -16.94
CA SER A 160 -10.13 -1.77 -15.54
C SER A 160 -10.54 -0.62 -14.61
N LEU A 161 -9.98 0.59 -14.81
CA LEU A 161 -10.28 1.77 -14.00
C LEU A 161 -11.78 2.11 -14.02
N LEU A 162 -12.43 2.06 -15.19
CA LEU A 162 -13.86 2.34 -15.34
C LEU A 162 -14.77 1.29 -14.70
N ASN A 163 -14.33 0.03 -14.68
CA ASN A 163 -15.07 -1.08 -14.11
C ASN A 163 -14.87 -1.25 -12.59
N GLN A 164 -14.26 -0.26 -11.92
CA GLN A 164 -13.83 -0.37 -10.52
C GLN A 164 -12.88 -1.56 -10.29
N GLY A 165 -12.09 -1.90 -11.31
CA GLY A 165 -11.15 -2.99 -11.33
C GLY A 165 -9.93 -2.77 -10.44
N GLU A 166 -9.12 -3.83 -10.33
CA GLU A 166 -7.90 -3.93 -9.54
C GLU A 166 -6.83 -2.89 -9.93
N ASP A 167 -5.72 -2.89 -9.19
CA ASP A 167 -4.52 -2.11 -9.46
C ASP A 167 -4.16 -2.15 -10.96
N ILE A 168 -4.16 -0.98 -11.60
CA ILE A 168 -3.95 -0.85 -13.04
C ILE A 168 -2.46 -0.69 -13.40
N TRP A 169 -1.60 -0.42 -12.42
CA TRP A 169 -0.15 -0.28 -12.64
C TRP A 169 0.47 -1.57 -13.21
N PRO A 170 0.22 -2.77 -12.65
CA PRO A 170 0.76 -4.04 -13.16
C PRO A 170 0.47 -4.28 -14.65
N ILE A 171 -0.69 -3.86 -15.15
CA ILE A 171 -1.11 -4.04 -16.55
C ILE A 171 -0.11 -3.34 -17.49
N THR A 172 0.27 -2.11 -17.17
CA THR A 172 1.26 -1.36 -17.96
C THR A 172 2.70 -1.74 -17.62
N GLN A 173 2.97 -2.08 -16.35
CA GLN A 173 4.30 -2.46 -15.90
C GLN A 173 4.82 -3.69 -16.65
N GLU A 174 3.97 -4.70 -16.88
CA GLU A 174 4.34 -5.91 -17.62
C GLU A 174 4.94 -5.57 -18.99
N VAL A 175 4.34 -4.63 -19.71
CA VAL A 175 4.83 -4.19 -21.03
C VAL A 175 6.05 -3.28 -20.90
N LEU A 176 6.02 -2.35 -19.96
CA LEU A 176 7.10 -1.39 -19.71
C LEU A 176 8.43 -2.08 -19.35
N ASP A 177 8.36 -3.24 -18.73
CA ASP A 177 9.52 -4.00 -18.25
C ASP A 177 9.86 -5.20 -19.14
N ASP A 178 9.16 -5.42 -20.27
CA ASP A 178 9.38 -6.55 -21.19
C ASP A 178 10.59 -6.29 -22.12
N PRO A 179 11.72 -7.00 -21.92
CA PRO A 179 12.91 -6.82 -22.75
C PRO A 179 12.80 -7.50 -24.12
N THR A 180 11.75 -8.29 -24.36
CA THR A 180 11.57 -9.05 -25.61
C THR A 180 10.89 -8.24 -26.70
N LEU A 181 10.21 -7.15 -26.33
CA LEU A 181 9.59 -6.23 -27.28
C LEU A 181 10.64 -5.35 -27.97
N ASN A 182 10.45 -5.18 -29.28
CA ASN A 182 11.14 -4.17 -30.06
C ASN A 182 10.76 -2.78 -29.55
N GLN A 183 11.73 -2.09 -28.96
CA GLN A 183 11.61 -0.73 -28.40
C GLN A 183 11.54 0.30 -29.53
N ASP A 184 10.44 0.27 -30.29
CA ASP A 184 10.20 1.10 -31.47
C ASP A 184 9.76 2.55 -31.14
N MET A 185 9.60 2.86 -29.84
CA MET A 185 9.25 4.17 -29.30
C MET A 185 10.48 4.88 -28.71
N LYS A 186 10.59 6.21 -28.87
CA LYS A 186 11.61 7.04 -28.22
C LYS A 186 11.62 6.80 -26.69
N PRO A 187 12.79 6.61 -26.05
CA PRO A 187 12.88 6.42 -24.60
C PRO A 187 12.18 7.51 -23.78
N GLU A 188 12.23 8.76 -24.24
CA GLU A 188 11.57 9.89 -23.60
C GLU A 188 10.04 9.75 -23.59
N ALA A 189 9.44 9.20 -24.65
CA ALA A 189 8.02 8.90 -24.71
C ALA A 189 7.63 7.76 -23.76
N VAL A 190 8.47 6.72 -23.69
CA VAL A 190 8.30 5.61 -22.73
C VAL A 190 8.33 6.13 -21.29
N GLU A 191 9.24 7.05 -20.99
CA GLU A 191 9.37 7.63 -19.65
C GLU A 191 8.15 8.49 -19.27
N ILE A 192 7.57 9.24 -20.21
CA ILE A 192 6.31 9.97 -19.97
C ILE A 192 5.19 9.01 -19.56
N ILE A 193 5.05 7.89 -20.28
CA ILE A 193 4.04 6.85 -19.95
C ILE A 193 4.33 6.25 -18.57
N ARG A 194 5.58 5.85 -18.31
CA ARG A 194 5.99 5.24 -17.04
C ARG A 194 5.75 6.16 -15.85
N SER A 195 6.22 7.41 -15.95
CA SER A 195 6.08 8.42 -14.91
C SER A 195 4.61 8.65 -14.56
N TYR A 196 3.71 8.72 -15.55
CA TYR A 196 2.28 8.84 -15.28
C TYR A 196 1.70 7.57 -14.64
N MET A 197 1.97 6.40 -15.21
CA MET A 197 1.40 5.15 -14.71
C MET A 197 1.88 4.80 -13.30
N SER A 198 3.10 5.20 -12.91
CA SER A 198 3.61 4.99 -11.55
C SER A 198 2.80 5.74 -10.48
N LEU A 199 2.00 6.74 -10.84
CA LEU A 199 1.07 7.39 -9.90
C LEU A 199 0.03 6.41 -9.34
N TYR A 200 -0.24 5.30 -10.04
CA TYR A 200 -1.12 4.23 -9.58
C TYR A 200 -0.42 3.21 -8.67
N GLN A 201 0.91 3.12 -8.71
CA GLN A 201 1.70 2.18 -7.91
C GLN A 201 1.52 2.42 -6.40
N ASP A 202 1.45 3.68 -5.96
CA ASP A 202 1.37 4.06 -4.54
C ASP A 202 0.01 3.75 -3.89
N THR A 203 -1.05 3.53 -4.69
CA THR A 203 -2.39 3.29 -4.16
C THR A 203 -2.55 1.90 -3.54
N ALA A 204 -1.85 0.88 -4.04
CA ALA A 204 -1.93 -0.49 -3.53
C ALA A 204 -1.14 -0.68 -2.21
N GLU A 205 0.05 -0.10 -2.10
CA GLU A 205 0.86 -0.19 -0.87
C GLU A 205 0.22 0.57 0.29
N GLN A 206 -0.32 1.78 0.05
CA GLN A 206 -1.02 2.55 1.07
C GLN A 206 -2.29 1.86 1.55
N GLN A 207 -3.11 1.32 0.65
CA GLN A 207 -4.29 0.54 1.02
C GLN A 207 -3.94 -0.69 1.85
N SER A 208 -2.83 -1.37 1.54
CA SER A 208 -2.38 -2.53 2.30
C SER A 208 -1.92 -2.16 3.72
N ALA A 209 -1.22 -1.03 3.87
CA ALA A 209 -0.72 -0.54 5.16
C ALA A 209 -1.87 -0.02 6.03
N GLU A 210 -2.80 0.74 5.46
CA GLU A 210 -3.99 1.24 6.17
C GLU A 210 -4.91 0.09 6.59
N ALA A 211 -5.14 -0.90 5.73
CA ALA A 211 -5.92 -2.09 6.07
C ALA A 211 -5.26 -2.90 7.20
N GLN A 212 -3.93 -3.02 7.22
CA GLN A 212 -3.21 -3.68 8.31
C GLN A 212 -3.29 -2.90 9.63
N ILE A 213 -3.18 -1.57 9.58
CA ILE A 213 -3.34 -0.71 10.76
C ILE A 213 -4.76 -0.82 11.30
N GLN A 214 -5.78 -0.73 10.44
CA GLN A 214 -7.18 -0.88 10.83
C GLN A 214 -7.50 -2.28 11.36
N ALA A 215 -6.98 -3.33 10.74
CA ALA A 215 -7.16 -4.71 11.23
C ALA A 215 -6.51 -4.91 12.60
N ARG A 216 -5.35 -4.30 12.84
CA ARG A 216 -4.68 -4.31 14.15
C ARG A 216 -5.48 -3.55 15.21
N GLU A 217 -5.94 -2.34 14.90
CA GLU A 217 -6.77 -1.54 15.81
C GLU A 217 -8.10 -2.24 16.12
N MET A 218 -8.74 -2.84 15.10
CA MET A 218 -9.96 -3.62 15.25
C MET A 218 -9.73 -4.85 16.13
N ARG A 219 -8.59 -5.55 15.97
CA ARG A 219 -8.22 -6.68 16.82
C ARG A 219 -8.02 -6.24 18.28
N ASP A 220 -7.32 -5.13 18.51
CA ASP A 220 -7.10 -4.60 19.86
C ASP A 220 -8.45 -4.24 20.54
N ILE A 221 -9.41 -3.70 19.78
CA ILE A 221 -10.77 -3.41 20.26
C ILE A 221 -11.55 -4.72 20.56
N ILE A 222 -11.46 -5.73 19.69
CA ILE A 222 -12.12 -7.03 19.88
C ILE A 222 -11.55 -7.74 21.12
N ASP A 223 -10.24 -7.73 21.33
CA ASP A 223 -9.60 -8.37 22.48
C ASP A 223 -10.02 -7.69 23.81
N VAL A 224 -10.21 -6.37 23.80
CA VAL A 224 -10.79 -5.62 24.94
C VAL A 224 -12.26 -5.97 25.19
N ILE A 225 -13.08 -6.08 24.13
CA ILE A 225 -14.52 -6.37 24.25
C ILE A 225 -14.77 -7.84 24.66
N THR A 226 -13.97 -8.77 24.16
CA THR A 226 -14.11 -10.20 24.41
C THR A 226 -13.49 -10.65 25.74
N GLY A 227 -12.78 -9.75 26.44
CA GLY A 227 -12.15 -10.05 27.73
C GLY A 227 -11.04 -11.10 27.61
N LYS A 228 -10.37 -11.15 26.47
CA LYS A 228 -9.39 -12.18 26.14
C LYS A 228 -8.09 -11.95 26.91
N GLU A 229 -7.87 -12.70 27.98
CA GLU A 229 -6.67 -12.53 28.82
C GLU A 229 -5.44 -13.20 28.20
N THR A 230 -4.45 -12.39 27.81
CA THR A 230 -3.12 -12.87 27.41
C THR A 230 -2.43 -13.52 28.62
N THR A 231 -2.03 -14.78 28.48
CA THR A 231 -1.35 -15.51 29.55
C THR A 231 0.15 -15.27 29.48
N VAL A 232 0.74 -14.78 30.56
CA VAL A 232 2.19 -14.55 30.65
C VAL A 232 2.85 -15.61 31.54
N ASN A 233 3.74 -16.40 30.97
CA ASN A 233 4.61 -17.32 31.69
C ASN A 233 6.01 -16.72 31.84
N VAL A 234 6.64 -16.95 32.99
CA VAL A 234 8.04 -16.53 33.22
C VAL A 234 8.88 -17.75 33.53
N TYR A 235 10.04 -17.84 32.89
CA TYR A 235 11.06 -18.84 33.09
C TYR A 235 12.34 -18.14 33.55
N ILE A 236 12.92 -18.61 34.65
CA ILE A 236 14.23 -18.15 35.13
C ILE A 236 15.19 -19.33 35.00
N ASN A 237 16.27 -19.16 34.23
CA ASN A 237 17.25 -20.21 33.94
C ASN A 237 16.58 -21.53 33.51
N GLY A 238 15.56 -21.43 32.63
CA GLY A 238 14.80 -22.56 32.09
C GLY A 238 13.69 -23.12 33.00
N THR A 239 13.59 -22.67 34.26
CA THR A 239 12.55 -23.16 35.19
C THR A 239 11.35 -22.22 35.21
N LYS A 240 10.15 -22.76 34.97
CA LYS A 240 8.90 -21.98 35.04
C LYS A 240 8.62 -21.54 36.48
N ILE A 241 8.34 -20.25 36.66
CA ILE A 241 8.03 -19.66 37.96
C ILE A 241 6.53 -19.67 38.20
N ASN A 242 6.13 -20.30 39.31
CA ASN A 242 4.76 -20.23 39.79
C ASN A 242 4.60 -18.98 40.65
N TYR A 243 3.72 -18.09 40.21
CA TYR A 243 3.33 -16.89 40.96
C TYR A 243 1.98 -17.11 41.64
N ASP A 244 1.84 -16.51 42.81
CA ASP A 244 0.56 -16.40 43.52
C ASP A 244 -0.37 -15.34 42.89
N VAL A 245 0.21 -14.33 42.25
CA VAL A 245 -0.48 -13.38 41.37
C VAL A 245 0.17 -13.45 40.00
N ALA A 246 -0.59 -13.85 38.98
CA ALA A 246 -0.04 -14.04 37.64
C ALA A 246 0.58 -12.75 37.08
N PRO A 247 1.74 -12.83 36.39
CA PRO A 247 2.22 -11.78 35.52
C PRO A 247 1.16 -11.37 34.50
N ILE A 248 1.20 -10.12 34.06
CA ILE A 248 0.19 -9.57 33.14
C ILE A 248 0.83 -8.79 32.00
N LEU A 249 0.13 -8.73 30.87
CA LEU A 249 0.34 -7.69 29.88
C LEU A 249 -0.53 -6.49 30.25
N ASP A 250 0.07 -5.32 30.47
CA ASP A 250 -0.70 -4.08 30.62
C ASP A 250 -1.13 -3.59 29.25
N ASN A 251 -2.38 -3.89 28.86
CA ASN A 251 -2.93 -3.56 27.54
C ASN A 251 -2.87 -2.06 27.21
N LYS A 252 -2.83 -1.18 28.22
CA LYS A 252 -2.71 0.28 27.99
C LYS A 252 -1.32 0.71 27.54
N THR A 253 -0.28 0.04 28.03
CA THR A 253 1.11 0.41 27.78
C THR A 253 1.86 -0.62 26.93
N ASN A 254 1.22 -1.75 26.65
CA ASN A 254 1.80 -2.92 26.02
C ASN A 254 3.13 -3.33 26.69
N ARG A 255 3.10 -3.46 28.03
CA ARG A 255 4.25 -3.85 28.85
C ARG A 255 3.92 -5.03 29.74
N THR A 256 4.79 -6.02 29.76
CA THR A 256 4.69 -7.14 30.69
C THR A 256 5.09 -6.70 32.09
N LEU A 257 4.19 -6.90 33.05
CA LEU A 257 4.42 -6.64 34.46
C LEU A 257 4.49 -7.96 35.23
N VAL A 258 5.49 -8.09 36.11
CA VAL A 258 5.70 -9.28 36.92
C VAL A 258 5.68 -8.93 38.41
N PRO A 259 5.27 -9.84 39.31
CA PRO A 259 5.37 -9.62 40.75
C PRO A 259 6.82 -9.43 41.18
N PHE A 260 7.13 -8.27 41.75
CA PHE A 260 8.48 -7.87 42.12
C PHE A 260 9.13 -8.88 43.08
N ARG A 261 8.50 -9.11 44.25
CA ARG A 261 9.07 -9.93 45.32
C ARG A 261 9.46 -11.32 44.84
N LYS A 262 8.50 -12.07 44.28
CA LYS A 262 8.72 -13.46 43.85
C LYS A 262 9.80 -13.55 42.79
N THR A 263 9.84 -12.61 41.85
CA THR A 263 10.85 -12.60 40.78
C THR A 263 12.24 -12.33 41.35
N PHE A 264 12.40 -11.31 42.18
CA PHE A 264 13.69 -10.92 42.76
C PHE A 264 14.20 -11.95 43.78
N GLU A 265 13.34 -12.52 44.63
CA GLU A 265 13.70 -13.60 45.56
C GLU A 265 14.18 -14.86 44.80
N THR A 266 13.51 -15.21 43.70
CA THR A 266 13.93 -16.35 42.85
C THR A 266 15.29 -16.09 42.18
N LEU A 267 15.58 -14.83 41.86
CA LEU A 267 16.90 -14.40 41.39
C LEU A 267 17.94 -14.27 42.53
N GLY A 268 17.62 -14.67 43.76
CA GLY A 268 18.53 -14.69 44.89
C GLY A 268 18.69 -13.35 45.63
N ALA A 269 17.76 -12.40 45.45
CA ALA A 269 17.74 -11.16 46.21
C ALA A 269 16.94 -11.29 47.52
N MET A 270 17.36 -10.60 48.58
CA MET A 270 16.55 -10.41 49.77
C MET A 270 15.58 -9.25 49.56
N VAL A 271 14.28 -9.46 49.78
CA VAL A 271 13.23 -8.46 49.52
C VAL A 271 12.46 -8.12 50.79
N TRP A 272 12.29 -6.82 51.06
CA TRP A 272 11.45 -6.33 52.15
C TRP A 272 10.63 -5.12 51.71
N TYR A 273 9.61 -4.80 52.51
CA TYR A 273 8.79 -3.62 52.31
C TYR A 273 9.01 -2.67 53.49
N GLU A 274 9.02 -1.37 53.21
CA GLU A 274 9.23 -0.34 54.22
C GLU A 274 8.04 0.62 54.20
N ASP A 275 7.22 0.55 55.25
CA ASP A 275 5.98 1.33 55.38
C ASP A 275 6.27 2.84 55.40
N SER A 276 7.33 3.26 56.10
CA SER A 276 7.69 4.67 56.27
C SER A 276 7.99 5.38 54.94
N THR A 277 8.42 4.64 53.92
CA THR A 277 8.78 5.17 52.60
C THR A 277 7.88 4.65 51.48
N ASN A 278 6.82 3.89 51.80
CA ASN A 278 5.91 3.26 50.83
C ASN A 278 6.67 2.60 49.66
N SER A 279 7.73 1.87 49.99
CA SER A 279 8.70 1.37 49.01
C SER A 279 9.03 -0.10 49.23
N VAL A 280 9.17 -0.83 48.13
CA VAL A 280 9.75 -2.18 48.16
C VAL A 280 11.25 -2.07 47.95
N TYR A 281 12.02 -2.80 48.75
CA TYR A 281 13.47 -2.86 48.65
C TYR A 281 13.92 -4.27 48.27
N ALA A 282 15.04 -4.34 47.55
CA ALA A 282 15.73 -5.61 47.29
C ALA A 282 17.25 -5.45 47.40
N THR A 283 17.93 -6.46 47.93
CA THR A 283 19.40 -6.50 47.95
C THR A 283 19.93 -7.80 47.38
N LYS A 284 20.97 -7.70 46.54
CA LYS A 284 21.73 -8.84 46.02
C LYS A 284 23.18 -8.45 45.86
N GLY A 285 24.09 -9.10 46.59
CA GLY A 285 25.49 -8.70 46.62
C GLY A 285 25.64 -7.26 47.12
N GLN A 286 26.24 -6.40 46.30
CA GLN A 286 26.43 -4.97 46.61
C GLN A 286 25.30 -4.07 46.08
N THR A 287 24.31 -4.63 45.39
CA THR A 287 23.22 -3.86 44.78
C THR A 287 22.09 -3.68 45.79
N LEU A 288 21.76 -2.43 46.10
CA LEU A 288 20.57 -2.01 46.84
C LEU A 288 19.57 -1.37 45.89
N LEU A 289 18.37 -1.93 45.83
CA LEU A 289 17.26 -1.44 45.03
C LEU A 289 16.20 -0.83 45.94
N ARG A 290 15.70 0.35 45.57
CA ARG A 290 14.51 0.96 46.16
C ARG A 290 13.48 1.24 45.06
N LEU A 291 12.28 0.74 45.26
CA LEU A 291 11.15 0.88 44.35
C LEU A 291 9.94 1.50 45.08
N PRO A 292 9.73 2.82 44.97
CA PRO A 292 8.51 3.47 45.44
C PRO A 292 7.28 2.90 44.73
N VAL A 293 6.25 2.52 45.51
CA VAL A 293 5.04 1.91 44.98
C VAL A 293 4.12 2.98 44.36
N GLY A 294 3.61 2.71 43.17
CA GLY A 294 2.74 3.63 42.43
C GLY A 294 3.48 4.64 41.57
N GLU A 295 4.81 4.66 41.61
CA GLU A 295 5.64 5.60 40.86
C GLU A 295 6.30 4.95 39.64
N ASN A 296 6.68 5.76 38.65
CA ASN A 296 7.46 5.37 37.48
C ASN A 296 8.97 5.60 37.69
N LYS A 297 9.44 5.52 38.93
CA LYS A 297 10.84 5.70 39.28
C LYS A 297 11.32 4.59 40.20
N ALA A 298 12.60 4.26 40.08
CA ALA A 298 13.31 3.32 40.94
C ALA A 298 14.70 3.87 41.25
N TYR A 299 15.38 3.28 42.22
CA TYR A 299 16.74 3.64 42.58
C TYR A 299 17.61 2.39 42.67
N ILE A 300 18.76 2.41 42.00
CA ILE A 300 19.79 1.37 42.08
C ILE A 300 21.03 2.00 42.71
N ASN A 301 21.43 1.55 43.90
CA ASN A 301 22.55 2.13 44.65
C ASN A 301 22.44 3.66 44.79
N GLY A 302 21.21 4.16 44.98
CA GLY A 302 20.89 5.58 45.08
C GLY A 302 20.76 6.33 43.74
N GLN A 303 21.13 5.73 42.61
CA GLN A 303 20.96 6.32 41.28
C GLN A 303 19.54 6.14 40.76
N LEU A 304 18.94 7.23 40.27
CA LEU A 304 17.57 7.24 39.72
C LEU A 304 17.49 6.47 38.39
N VAL A 305 16.48 5.62 38.27
CA VAL A 305 16.08 4.91 37.05
C VAL A 305 14.62 5.20 36.76
N ILE A 306 14.32 5.64 35.54
CA ILE A 306 12.94 5.87 35.08
C ILE A 306 12.38 4.58 34.49
N LEU A 307 11.17 4.21 34.92
CA LEU A 307 10.45 3.04 34.45
C LEU A 307 9.55 3.41 33.27
N ASP A 308 9.44 2.51 32.28
CA ASP A 308 8.57 2.69 31.12
C ASP A 308 7.07 2.78 31.49
N VAL A 309 6.68 2.21 32.63
CA VAL A 309 5.34 2.33 33.21
C VAL A 309 5.45 2.31 34.73
N ALA A 310 4.57 3.07 35.39
CA ALA A 310 4.50 3.11 36.85
C ALA A 310 4.26 1.73 37.44
N THR A 311 4.86 1.46 38.60
CA THR A 311 4.55 0.25 39.35
C THR A 311 3.09 0.24 39.77
N ARG A 312 2.48 -0.94 39.80
CA ARG A 312 1.06 -1.09 40.17
C ARG A 312 0.90 -2.13 41.27
N ILE A 313 -0.15 -1.97 42.08
CA ILE A 313 -0.57 -3.03 42.98
C ILE A 313 -1.65 -3.84 42.27
N LYS A 314 -1.44 -5.15 42.12
CA LYS A 314 -2.46 -6.13 41.72
C LYS A 314 -2.53 -7.21 42.79
N ASP A 315 -3.72 -7.47 43.33
CA ASP A 315 -3.96 -8.50 44.35
C ASP A 315 -2.94 -8.49 45.51
N LYS A 316 -2.64 -7.28 46.02
CA LYS A 316 -1.65 -7.01 47.08
C LYS A 316 -0.20 -7.39 46.72
N ARG A 317 0.15 -7.41 45.44
CA ARG A 317 1.52 -7.57 44.93
C ARG A 317 1.94 -6.35 44.13
N THR A 318 3.15 -5.87 44.37
CA THR A 318 3.78 -4.83 43.54
C THR A 318 4.22 -5.45 42.23
N MET A 319 3.62 -4.99 41.14
CA MET A 319 3.90 -5.36 39.77
C MET A 319 4.90 -4.37 39.18
N VAL A 320 5.98 -4.89 38.58
CA VAL A 320 7.07 -4.09 38.03
C VAL A 320 7.28 -4.43 36.55
N PRO A 321 7.69 -3.47 35.70
CA PRO A 321 7.99 -3.75 34.31
C PRO A 321 9.10 -4.79 34.20
N LEU A 322 8.90 -5.79 33.36
CA LEU A 322 9.87 -6.88 33.16
C LEU A 322 11.27 -6.36 32.78
N ARG A 323 11.35 -5.32 31.93
CA ARG A 323 12.61 -4.68 31.52
C ARG A 323 13.43 -4.16 32.69
N PHE A 324 12.79 -3.74 33.77
CA PHE A 324 13.47 -3.25 34.96
C PHE A 324 14.34 -4.32 35.61
N ILE A 325 13.97 -5.60 35.51
CA ILE A 325 14.78 -6.70 36.06
C ILE A 325 16.14 -6.79 35.37
N SER A 326 16.16 -6.63 34.04
CA SER A 326 17.41 -6.60 33.27
C SER A 326 18.32 -5.45 33.69
N GLN A 327 17.74 -4.27 33.89
CA GLN A 327 18.48 -3.08 34.32
C GLN A 327 18.96 -3.19 35.77
N ALA A 328 18.14 -3.73 36.66
CA ALA A 328 18.37 -3.75 38.10
C ALA A 328 19.41 -4.78 38.54
N LEU A 329 19.42 -5.96 37.91
CA LEU A 329 20.23 -7.10 38.34
C LEU A 329 21.17 -7.63 37.24
N GLY A 330 21.19 -7.01 36.06
CA GLY A 330 22.08 -7.40 34.98
C GLY A 330 21.69 -8.68 34.23
N TYR A 331 20.43 -9.13 34.33
CA TYR A 331 19.95 -10.32 33.62
C TYR A 331 19.64 -10.02 32.16
N GLN A 332 19.79 -11.02 31.29
CA GLN A 332 19.20 -10.97 29.95
C GLN A 332 17.72 -11.37 30.04
N VAL A 333 16.88 -10.65 29.29
CA VAL A 333 15.44 -10.89 29.28
C VAL A 333 14.96 -10.94 27.84
N THR A 334 14.34 -12.05 27.47
CA THR A 334 13.69 -12.23 26.16
C THR A 334 12.21 -12.52 26.37
N SER A 335 11.36 -11.92 25.56
CA SER A 335 9.92 -12.17 25.56
C SER A 335 9.52 -12.66 24.17
N LEU A 336 8.94 -13.85 24.11
CA LEU A 336 8.48 -14.48 22.86
C LEU A 336 6.95 -14.60 22.92
N PRO A 337 6.21 -13.88 22.07
CA PRO A 337 4.78 -14.09 21.90
C PRO A 337 4.53 -15.35 21.05
N GLU A 338 3.60 -16.21 21.49
CA GLU A 338 3.14 -17.40 20.80
C GLU A 338 1.62 -17.47 20.91
N GLY A 339 0.91 -16.94 19.92
CA GLY A 339 -0.54 -16.77 19.97
C GLY A 339 -0.97 -15.86 21.13
N GLU A 340 -1.69 -16.42 22.10
CA GLU A 340 -2.19 -15.74 23.31
C GLU A 340 -1.27 -15.93 24.53
N LEU A 341 -0.12 -16.58 24.31
CA LEU A 341 0.89 -16.87 25.32
C LEU A 341 2.07 -15.92 25.16
N ILE A 342 2.56 -15.35 26.25
CA ILE A 342 3.85 -14.67 26.28
C ILE A 342 4.78 -15.49 27.17
N ASN A 343 5.81 -16.07 26.57
CA ASN A 343 6.87 -16.75 27.30
C ASN A 343 8.03 -15.78 27.53
N VAL A 344 8.24 -15.42 28.79
CA VAL A 344 9.33 -14.59 29.25
C VAL A 344 10.45 -15.48 29.75
N HIS A 345 11.66 -15.25 29.25
CA HIS A 345 12.85 -15.97 29.67
C HIS A 345 13.87 -15.00 30.26
N ILE A 346 14.36 -15.33 31.46
CA ILE A 346 15.35 -14.55 32.21
C ILE A 346 16.58 -15.43 32.43
N TYR A 347 17.75 -14.94 32.01
CA TYR A 347 19.03 -15.67 32.09
C TYR A 347 20.13 -14.81 32.70
N ASP A 348 21.06 -15.44 33.42
CA ASP A 348 22.32 -14.82 33.78
C ASP A 348 23.06 -14.33 32.51
N ARG A 349 23.83 -13.25 32.63
CA ARG A 349 24.49 -12.61 31.49
C ARG A 349 25.70 -13.37 30.97
#